data_AF-A0A662T4S7-F1
#
_entry.id   AF-A0A662T4S7-F1
#
_cell.length_a   1.000
_cell.length_b   1.000
_cell.length_c   1.000
_cell.angle_alpha   90.00
_cell.angle_beta   90.00
_cell.angle_gamma   90.00
#
_symmetry.space_group_name_H-M   'P 1'
#
loop_
_entity.id
_entity.type
_entity.pdbx_description
1 polymer ?
#
loop_
_entity_poly.entity_id
_entity_poly.type
_entity_poly.pdbx_seq_one_letter_code
_entity_poly.pdbx_strand_id
1 'polypeptide(L)'
;MIDVSLKVAILRLLLKFKNELNQSMLFISHDIATAAMISDRIAVMYLGKIVEIGSTREIPSNPMHPYTKALLSAIPSIRRRRIEEIAIKGEIADPTNPP
;
A
#
# COMPACT_ATOMS: atom_id res chain seq x y z
N MET A 1 -15.18 -9.69 -2.99
CA MET A 1 -14.27 -9.04 -3.96
C MET A 1 -15.14 -8.22 -4.90
N ILE A 2 -14.87 -6.91 -5.04
CA ILE A 2 -15.59 -6.01 -5.95
C ILE A 2 -14.92 -6.08 -7.32
N ASP A 3 -15.69 -6.03 -8.41
CA ASP A 3 -15.16 -5.97 -9.78
C ASP A 3 -14.13 -4.83 -9.94
N VAL A 4 -13.06 -5.09 -10.71
CA VAL A 4 -11.94 -4.15 -10.87
C VAL A 4 -12.41 -2.83 -11.49
N SER A 5 -13.33 -2.88 -12.45
CA SER A 5 -13.84 -1.70 -13.15
C SER A 5 -14.67 -0.83 -12.20
N LEU A 6 -15.51 -1.46 -11.39
CA LEU A 6 -16.30 -0.77 -10.37
C LEU A 6 -15.41 -0.14 -9.29
N LYS A 7 -14.35 -0.83 -8.85
CA LYS A 7 -13.36 -0.28 -7.91
C LYS A 7 -12.75 1.01 -8.46
N VAL A 8 -12.29 1.01 -9.72
CA VAL A 8 -11.70 2.19 -10.36
C VAL A 8 -12.70 3.35 -10.45
N ALA A 9 -13.97 3.06 -10.76
CA ALA A 9 -15.02 4.08 -10.81
C ALA A 9 -15.23 4.75 -9.43
N ILE A 10 -15.32 3.94 -8.36
CA ILE A 10 -15.46 4.44 -6.99
C ILE A 10 -14.24 5.28 -6.59
N LEU A 11 -13.02 4.82 -6.87
CA LEU A 11 -11.79 5.55 -6.52
C LEU A 11 -11.73 6.92 -7.22
N ARG A 12 -12.13 7.00 -8.50
CA ARG A 12 -12.20 8.27 -9.23
C ARG A 12 -13.22 9.23 -8.62
N LEU A 13 -14.37 8.71 -8.16
CA LEU A 13 -15.38 9.51 -7.49
C LEU A 13 -14.86 10.07 -6.16
N LEU A 14 -14.18 9.24 -5.35
CA LEU A 14 -13.57 9.69 -4.10
C LEU A 14 -12.53 10.78 -4.33
N LEU A 15 -11.69 10.64 -5.36
CA LEU A 15 -10.71 11.66 -5.74
C LEU A 15 -11.37 12.98 -6.16
N LYS A 16 -12.49 12.90 -6.91
CA LYS A 16 -13.27 14.07 -7.27
C LYS A 16 -13.76 14.81 -6.02
N PHE A 17 -14.35 14.11 -5.05
CA PHE A 17 -14.81 14.72 -3.80
C PHE A 17 -13.69 15.30 -2.96
N LYS A 18 -12.58 14.58 -2.80
CA LYS A 18 -11.39 15.08 -2.10
C LYS A 18 -10.94 16.44 -2.66
N ASN A 19 -10.85 16.54 -3.98
CA ASN A 19 -10.35 17.74 -4.67
C ASN A 19 -11.37 18.89 -4.70
N GLU A 20 -12.64 18.59 -4.98
CA GLU A 20 -13.68 19.62 -5.08
C GLU A 20 -14.06 20.19 -3.72
N LEU A 21 -14.04 19.37 -2.66
CA LEU A 21 -14.48 19.76 -1.33
C LEU A 21 -13.32 20.13 -0.39
N ASN A 22 -12.07 20.10 -0.88
CA ASN A 22 -10.85 20.31 -0.07
C ASN A 22 -10.83 19.46 1.21
N GLN A 23 -11.26 18.21 1.12
CA GLN A 23 -11.37 17.32 2.28
C GLN A 23 -10.09 16.50 2.49
N SER A 24 -9.74 16.29 3.76
CA SER A 24 -8.75 15.28 4.13
C SER A 24 -9.39 13.89 4.07
N MET A 25 -8.67 12.92 3.50
CA MET A 25 -9.16 11.54 3.35
C MET A 25 -8.12 10.55 3.88
N LEU A 26 -8.55 9.66 4.76
CA LEU A 26 -7.79 8.46 5.15
C LEU A 26 -8.33 7.26 4.36
N PHE A 27 -7.47 6.63 3.58
CA PHE A 27 -7.79 5.44 2.81
C PHE A 27 -6.98 4.24 3.31
N ILE A 28 -7.65 3.12 3.57
CA ILE A 28 -7.04 1.89 4.11
C ILE A 28 -7.17 0.79 3.05
N SER A 29 -6.04 0.17 2.71
CA SER A 29 -5.95 -0.89 1.69
C SER A 29 -4.84 -1.89 2.04
N HIS A 30 -5.03 -3.14 1.62
CA HIS A 30 -3.99 -4.17 1.64
C HIS A 30 -3.11 -4.14 0.38
N ASP A 31 -3.52 -3.41 -0.65
CA ASP A 31 -2.79 -3.24 -1.90
C ASP A 31 -2.15 -1.85 -1.97
N ILE A 32 -0.82 -1.83 -1.98
CA ILE A 32 -0.01 -0.61 -2.08
C ILE A 32 -0.23 0.08 -3.43
N ALA A 33 -0.48 -0.66 -4.52
CA ALA A 33 -0.71 -0.04 -5.83
C ALA A 33 -2.00 0.80 -5.83
N THR A 34 -3.10 0.25 -5.30
CA THR A 34 -4.34 0.99 -5.12
C THR A 34 -4.15 2.19 -4.17
N ALA A 35 -3.45 2.03 -3.05
CA ALA A 35 -3.18 3.13 -2.12
C ALA A 35 -2.39 4.27 -2.79
N ALA A 36 -1.40 3.93 -3.61
CA ALA A 36 -0.59 4.87 -4.36
C ALA A 36 -1.34 5.61 -5.48
N MET A 37 -2.46 5.07 -5.97
CA MET A 37 -3.26 5.77 -6.99
C MET A 37 -4.06 6.95 -6.41
N ILE A 38 -4.39 6.93 -5.12
CA ILE A 38 -5.35 7.89 -4.55
C ILE A 38 -4.83 8.72 -3.38
N SER A 39 -3.69 8.34 -2.80
CA SER A 39 -3.14 8.98 -1.62
C SER A 39 -1.95 9.88 -1.98
N ASP A 40 -1.72 10.93 -1.20
CA ASP A 40 -0.51 11.77 -1.33
C ASP A 40 0.66 11.19 -0.53
N ARG A 41 0.34 10.53 0.58
CA ARG A 41 1.25 9.86 1.50
C ARG A 41 0.76 8.45 1.80
N ILE A 42 1.67 7.54 2.08
CA ILE A 42 1.38 6.15 2.42
C ILE A 42 2.05 5.83 3.76
N ALA A 43 1.30 5.23 4.67
CA ALA A 43 1.81 4.59 5.87
C ALA A 43 1.61 3.08 5.75
N VAL A 44 2.67 2.31 5.94
CA VAL A 44 2.66 0.84 5.95
C VAL A 44 2.58 0.38 7.40
N MET A 45 1.64 -0.52 7.68
CA MET A 45 1.45 -1.09 9.00
C MET A 45 1.81 -2.57 9.02
N TYR A 46 2.43 -3.01 10.12
CA TYR A 46 2.67 -4.41 10.43
C TYR A 46 2.43 -4.64 11.92
N LEU A 47 1.63 -5.65 12.28
CA LEU A 47 1.25 -5.97 13.66
C LEU A 47 0.76 -4.75 14.46
N GLY A 48 -0.11 -3.95 13.84
CA GLY A 48 -0.69 -2.76 14.48
C GLY A 48 0.26 -1.55 14.62
N LYS A 49 1.51 -1.65 14.15
CA LYS A 49 2.49 -0.56 14.21
C LYS A 49 2.74 0.03 12.83
N ILE A 50 2.89 1.35 12.74
CA ILE A 50 3.39 2.00 11.51
C ILE A 50 4.88 1.68 11.42
N VAL A 51 5.26 0.93 10.38
CA VAL A 51 6.65 0.51 10.16
C VAL A 51 7.36 1.35 9.09
N GLU A 52 6.60 2.04 8.24
CA GLU A 52 7.14 2.95 7.24
C GLU A 52 6.10 4.02 6.88
N ILE A 53 6.55 5.26 6.66
CA ILE A 53 5.70 6.34 6.18
C ILE A 53 6.49 7.22 5.22
N GLY A 54 5.87 7.59 4.09
CA GLY A 54 6.54 8.36 3.06
C GLY A 54 5.57 8.92 2.04
N SER A 55 6.10 9.67 1.07
CA SER A 55 5.28 10.11 -0.05
C SER A 55 4.86 8.92 -0.93
N THR A 56 3.75 9.06 -1.65
CA THR A 56 3.27 8.05 -2.60
C THR A 56 4.29 7.71 -3.69
N ARG A 57 5.25 8.60 -3.99
CA ARG A 57 6.34 8.33 -4.92
C ARG A 57 7.48 7.57 -4.27
N GLU A 58 7.78 7.86 -3.00
CA GLU A 58 8.92 7.33 -2.26
C GLU A 58 8.72 5.87 -1.86
N ILE A 59 7.58 5.55 -1.22
CA ILE A 59 7.31 4.20 -0.69
C ILE A 59 7.48 3.10 -1.75
N PRO A 60 6.93 3.23 -2.99
CA PRO A 60 7.09 2.20 -4.00
C PRO A 60 8.41 2.24 -4.77
N SER A 61 9.18 3.34 -4.70
CA SER A 61 10.41 3.52 -5.47
C SER A 61 11.68 3.22 -4.67
N ASN A 62 11.68 3.55 -3.38
CA ASN A 62 12.77 3.31 -2.46
C ASN A 62 12.24 2.79 -1.10
N PRO A 63 11.64 1.58 -1.08
CA PRO A 63 11.14 1.00 0.16
C PRO A 63 12.27 0.71 1.13
N MET A 64 12.19 1.24 2.36
CA MET A 64 13.22 1.08 3.37
C MET A 64 12.97 -0.14 4.27
N HIS A 65 11.72 -0.38 4.67
CA HIS A 65 11.38 -1.44 5.60
C HIS A 65 11.32 -2.81 4.90
N PRO A 66 11.88 -3.89 5.47
CA PRO A 66 11.84 -5.23 4.86
C PRO A 66 10.44 -5.72 4.53
N TYR A 67 9.46 -5.44 5.41
CA TYR A 67 8.05 -5.77 5.16
C TYR A 67 7.49 -5.04 3.93
N THR A 68 7.79 -3.75 3.75
CA THR A 68 7.37 -2.98 2.58
C THR A 68 8.00 -3.52 1.29
N LYS A 69 9.27 -3.92 1.33
CA LYS A 69 9.95 -4.58 0.20
C LYS A 69 9.25 -5.88 -0.20
N ALA A 70 8.87 -6.69 0.78
CA ALA A 70 8.16 -7.95 0.55
C ALA A 70 6.72 -7.73 0.02
N LEU A 71 6.00 -6.73 0.53
CA LEU A 71 4.70 -6.35 -0.03
C LEU A 71 4.82 -5.91 -1.50
N LEU A 72 5.85 -5.14 -1.84
CA LEU A 72 6.09 -4.67 -3.20
C LEU A 72 6.58 -5.78 -4.14
N SER A 73 7.31 -6.79 -3.65
CA SER A 73 7.74 -7.94 -4.48
C SER A 73 6.57 -8.82 -4.90
N ALA A 74 5.47 -8.81 -4.15
CA ALA A 74 4.24 -9.53 -4.50
C ALA A 74 3.40 -8.84 -5.59
N ILE A 75 3.72 -7.59 -5.96
CA ILE A 75 2.98 -6.84 -6.99
C ILE A 75 3.51 -7.23 -8.38
N PRO A 76 2.67 -7.77 -9.27
CA PRO A 76 3.06 -8.06 -10.65
C PRO A 76 3.54 -6.78 -11.34
N SER A 77 4.77 -6.78 -11.85
CA SER A 77 5.32 -5.61 -12.53
C SER A 77 5.84 -5.97 -13.92
N ILE A 78 5.52 -5.15 -14.91
CA ILE A 78 5.99 -5.29 -16.30
C ILE A 78 7.43 -4.73 -16.46
N ARG A 79 7.88 -3.86 -15.54
CA ARG A 79 9.13 -3.09 -15.66
C ARG A 79 10.16 -3.27 -14.54
N ARG A 80 9.84 -3.88 -13.39
CA ARG A 80 10.84 -4.05 -12.33
C ARG A 80 11.67 -5.31 -12.62
N ARG A 81 12.98 -5.12 -12.63
CA ARG A 81 13.98 -6.18 -12.39
C ARG A 81 13.44 -6.99 -11.21
N ARG A 82 13.26 -8.30 -11.40
CA ARG A 82 12.77 -9.25 -10.39
C ARG A 82 13.45 -8.90 -9.07
N ILE A 83 12.74 -8.23 -8.16
CA ILE A 83 13.17 -8.15 -6.78
C ILE A 83 13.19 -9.61 -6.39
N GLU A 84 14.36 -10.15 -6.06
CA GLU A 84 14.47 -11.52 -5.56
C GLU A 84 13.32 -11.70 -4.55
N GLU A 85 12.46 -12.70 -4.75
CA GLU A 85 11.30 -12.91 -3.89
C GLU A 85 11.82 -13.00 -2.46
N ILE A 86 11.71 -11.90 -1.71
CA ILE A 86 11.99 -11.89 -0.29
C ILE A 86 10.76 -12.54 0.31
N ALA A 87 10.70 -13.87 0.24
CA ALA A 87 9.75 -14.65 0.98
C ALA A 87 9.96 -14.29 2.45
N ILE A 88 9.00 -13.58 3.05
CA ILE A 88 8.97 -13.40 4.49
C ILE A 88 8.84 -14.81 5.06
N LYS A 89 9.95 -15.36 5.54
CA LYS A 89 9.95 -16.65 6.24
C LYS A 89 9.30 -16.44 7.60
N GLY A 90 8.16 -17.09 7.84
CA GLY A 90 7.48 -17.13 9.13
C GLY A 90 5.96 -17.12 8.99
N GLU A 91 5.26 -17.61 10.01
CA GLU A 91 3.82 -17.38 10.16
C GLU A 91 3.57 -15.89 10.44
N ILE A 92 2.37 -15.40 10.12
CA ILE A 92 1.94 -14.06 10.51
C ILE A 92 1.99 -14.02 12.04
N ALA A 93 2.89 -13.21 12.60
CA ALA A 93 2.99 -13.08 14.05
C ALA A 93 1.66 -12.60 14.65
N ASP A 94 1.32 -13.10 15.83
CA ASP A 94 0.11 -12.71 16.52
C ASP A 94 0.20 -11.22 16.92
N PRO A 95 -0.71 -10.34 16.46
CA PRO A 95 -0.69 -8.94 16.85
C PRO A 95 -0.85 -8.73 18.35
N THR A 96 -1.46 -9.69 19.06
CA THR A 96 -1.65 -9.67 20.52
C THR A 96 -0.44 -10.22 21.29
N ASN A 97 0.49 -10.90 20.61
CA ASN A 97 1.74 -11.41 21.16
C ASN A 97 2.91 -11.22 20.18
N PRO A 98 3.35 -9.97 19.96
CA PRO A 98 4.43 -9.68 19.03
C PRO A 98 5.77 -10.26 19.51
N PRO A 99 6.66 -10.67 18.59
CA PRO A 99 8.03 -11.08 18.93
C PRO A 99 8.89 -9.93 19.45
#